data_AF-A0A1X7TST5-F1
#
_entry.id   AF-A0A1X7TST5-F1
#
_cell.length_a   1.000
_cell.length_b   1.000
_cell.length_c   1.000
_cell.angle_alpha   90.00
_cell.angle_beta   90.00
_cell.angle_gamma   90.00
#
_symmetry.space_group_name_H-M   'P 1'
#
loop_
_entity.id
_entity.type
_entity.pdbx_description
1 polymer ?
#
loop_
_entity_poly.entity_id
_entity_poly.type
_entity_poly.pdbx_seq_one_letter_code
_entity_poly.pdbx_strand_id
1 'polypeptide(L)'
;MAEGSKTAKEVFKKTLPKLINTLGKEPPFTIVTAFLYAKGLIAEQELKAIKTKQGVERGSEVAFKLTDKIKDSDDPTACLLTICEIFESDDVENDTLKKHGASMRESISNGTTATPQVSSYPPTVAPRTNPNKLSASDRFRRVSDRLVGSISSCLTTVSGKLNARRLIAQELHDEMINGRDIDSKKAAKLVHAMQNTLDAHANPETYLNDVCSALKDVGEIPITNIVNELQ
;
A
#
# COMPACT_ATOMS: atom_id res chain seq x y z
N MET A 1 -31.93 17.48 21.92
CA MET A 1 -31.74 17.52 20.46
C MET A 1 -30.60 16.56 20.15
N ALA A 2 -30.89 15.46 19.45
CA ALA A 2 -29.93 14.40 19.22
C ALA A 2 -29.01 14.78 18.06
N GLU A 3 -27.79 15.23 18.35
CA GLU A 3 -26.72 15.28 17.35
C GLU A 3 -26.29 13.83 17.06
N GLY A 4 -26.82 13.30 15.97
CA GLY A 4 -26.52 11.95 15.50
C GLY A 4 -25.03 11.79 15.22
N SER A 5 -24.46 10.71 15.77
CA SER A 5 -23.12 10.23 15.44
C SER A 5 -22.98 10.11 13.93
N LYS A 6 -22.09 10.91 13.32
CA LYS A 6 -21.83 10.86 11.88
C LYS A 6 -21.15 9.54 11.55
N THR A 7 -21.78 8.74 10.70
CA THR A 7 -21.19 7.47 10.26
C THR A 7 -20.01 7.71 9.32
N ALA A 8 -19.05 6.79 9.26
CA ALA A 8 -17.89 6.86 8.35
C ALA A 8 -18.32 7.17 6.90
N LYS A 9 -19.41 6.54 6.45
CA LYS A 9 -20.01 6.78 5.14
C LYS A 9 -20.42 8.25 4.92
N GLU A 10 -21.04 8.89 5.92
CA GLU A 10 -21.45 10.29 5.81
C GLU A 10 -20.25 11.24 5.80
N VAL A 11 -19.24 10.94 6.62
CA VAL A 11 -17.97 11.69 6.65
C VAL A 11 -17.29 11.63 5.28
N PHE A 12 -17.21 10.45 4.68
CA PHE A 12 -16.62 10.27 3.36
C PHE A 12 -17.42 10.96 2.25
N LYS A 13 -18.75 10.78 2.24
CA LYS A 13 -19.65 11.42 1.27
C LYS A 13 -19.55 12.95 1.26
N LYS A 14 -19.38 13.57 2.43
CA LYS A 14 -19.23 15.03 2.54
C LYS A 14 -17.94 15.53 1.89
N THR A 15 -16.91 14.70 1.85
CA THR A 15 -15.57 15.04 1.34
C THR A 15 -15.41 14.66 -0.15
N LEU A 16 -16.31 13.82 -0.67
CA LEU A 16 -16.32 13.28 -2.03
C LEU A 16 -16.11 14.33 -3.13
N PRO A 17 -16.85 15.48 -3.18
CA PRO A 17 -16.72 16.42 -4.29
C PRO A 17 -15.31 17.02 -4.42
N LYS A 18 -14.61 17.19 -3.29
CA LYS A 18 -13.24 17.73 -3.25
C LYS A 18 -12.19 16.68 -3.58
N LEU A 19 -12.44 15.42 -3.18
CA LEU A 19 -11.58 14.28 -3.50
C LEU A 19 -11.59 13.98 -5.00
N ILE A 20 -12.76 14.02 -5.64
CA ILE A 20 -12.90 13.71 -7.07
C ILE A 20 -11.97 14.57 -7.93
N ASN A 21 -11.94 15.89 -7.72
CA ASN A 21 -11.10 16.77 -8.51
C ASN A 21 -9.60 16.54 -8.26
N THR A 22 -9.24 16.17 -7.03
CA THR A 22 -7.84 15.98 -6.62
C THR A 22 -7.31 14.62 -7.09
N LEU A 23 -8.07 13.54 -6.88
CA LEU A 23 -7.77 12.19 -7.35
C LEU A 23 -7.86 12.07 -8.88
N GLY A 24 -8.51 13.02 -9.53
CA GLY A 24 -8.58 13.10 -10.99
C GLY A 24 -7.29 13.59 -11.65
N LYS A 25 -6.29 14.08 -10.90
CA LYS A 25 -5.08 14.72 -11.41
C LYS A 25 -3.82 13.91 -11.09
N GLU A 26 -2.81 14.02 -11.95
CA GLU A 26 -1.45 13.61 -11.62
C GLU A 26 -0.74 14.68 -10.78
N PRO A 27 0.23 14.33 -9.93
CA PRO A 27 0.60 12.96 -9.51
C PRO A 27 -0.33 12.24 -8.50
N PRO A 28 -1.30 12.88 -7.79
CA PRO A 28 -2.07 12.21 -6.74
C PRO A 28 -2.76 10.92 -7.17
N PHE A 29 -3.30 10.88 -8.39
CA PHE A 29 -3.97 9.71 -8.92
C PHE A 29 -3.09 8.46 -8.87
N THR A 30 -1.91 8.52 -9.47
CA THR A 30 -1.02 7.35 -9.62
C THR A 30 -0.60 6.83 -8.26
N ILE A 31 -0.19 7.74 -7.37
CA ILE A 31 0.31 7.39 -6.04
C ILE A 31 -0.82 6.81 -5.18
N VAL A 32 -1.96 7.51 -5.10
CA VAL A 32 -3.08 7.07 -4.26
C VAL A 32 -3.67 5.76 -4.76
N THR A 33 -3.88 5.59 -6.07
CA THR A 33 -4.46 4.35 -6.59
C THR A 33 -3.53 3.15 -6.43
N ALA A 34 -2.21 3.34 -6.43
CA ALA A 34 -1.26 2.30 -6.06
C ALA A 34 -1.46 1.85 -4.61
N PHE A 35 -1.56 2.80 -3.66
CA PHE A 35 -1.84 2.47 -2.26
C PHE A 35 -3.21 1.83 -2.03
N LEU A 36 -4.26 2.32 -2.71
CA LEU A 36 -5.60 1.74 -2.62
C LEU A 36 -5.62 0.28 -3.10
N TYR A 37 -4.89 -0.01 -4.19
CA TYR A 37 -4.74 -1.37 -4.70
C TYR A 37 -3.95 -2.25 -3.71
N ALA A 38 -2.82 -1.75 -3.20
CA ALA A 38 -2.00 -2.47 -2.24
C ALA A 38 -2.74 -2.82 -0.94
N LYS A 39 -3.68 -1.97 -0.50
CA LYS A 39 -4.52 -2.19 0.68
C LYS A 39 -5.80 -2.99 0.37
N GLY A 40 -5.97 -3.48 -0.86
CA GLY A 40 -7.14 -4.26 -1.26
C GLY A 40 -8.46 -3.48 -1.29
N LEU A 41 -8.38 -2.15 -1.33
CA LEU A 41 -9.54 -1.25 -1.38
C LEU A 41 -10.13 -1.17 -2.79
N ILE A 42 -9.30 -1.39 -3.81
CA ILE A 42 -9.71 -1.52 -5.21
C ILE A 42 -9.08 -2.78 -5.81
N ALA A 43 -9.81 -3.50 -6.65
CA ALA A 43 -9.31 -4.67 -7.35
C ALA A 43 -8.52 -4.31 -8.62
N GLU A 44 -7.70 -5.24 -9.11
CA GLU A 44 -6.85 -5.01 -10.29
C GLU A 44 -7.69 -4.64 -11.53
N GLN A 45 -8.82 -5.31 -11.73
CA GLN A 45 -9.75 -5.03 -12.83
C GLN A 45 -10.31 -3.61 -12.75
N GLU A 46 -10.59 -3.13 -11.53
CA GLU A 46 -11.16 -1.81 -11.29
C GLU A 46 -10.09 -0.76 -11.52
N LEU A 47 -8.86 -0.99 -11.05
CA LEU A 47 -7.73 -0.12 -11.31
C LEU A 47 -7.45 0.01 -12.81
N LYS A 48 -7.48 -1.09 -13.56
CA LYS A 48 -7.33 -1.08 -15.03
C LYS A 48 -8.41 -0.22 -15.69
N ALA A 49 -9.67 -0.39 -15.29
CA ALA A 49 -10.79 0.40 -15.81
C ALA A 49 -10.71 1.89 -15.42
N ILE A 50 -10.21 2.21 -14.24
CA ILE A 50 -10.01 3.60 -13.79
C ILE A 50 -8.88 4.26 -14.59
N LYS A 51 -7.78 3.54 -14.87
CA LYS A 51 -6.63 4.05 -15.62
C LYS A 51 -6.95 4.43 -17.08
N THR A 52 -8.04 3.93 -17.66
CA THR A 52 -8.48 4.34 -19.00
C THR A 52 -9.24 5.68 -19.00
N LYS A 53 -9.61 6.20 -17.83
CA LYS A 53 -10.33 7.48 -17.68
C LYS A 53 -9.36 8.63 -17.44
N GLN A 54 -9.83 9.87 -17.58
CA GLN A 54 -9.02 11.06 -17.32
C GLN A 54 -9.78 12.12 -16.50
N GLY A 55 -9.03 13.01 -15.84
CA GLY A 55 -9.58 14.17 -15.14
C GLY A 55 -10.64 13.81 -14.09
N VAL A 56 -11.75 14.53 -14.10
CA VAL A 56 -12.84 14.41 -13.12
C VAL A 56 -13.51 13.04 -13.17
N GLU A 57 -13.65 12.43 -14.35
CA GLU A 57 -14.27 11.09 -14.48
C GLU A 57 -13.42 10.01 -13.80
N ARG A 58 -12.10 10.13 -13.94
CA ARG A 58 -11.14 9.24 -13.27
C ARG A 58 -11.24 9.35 -11.75
N GLY A 59 -11.23 10.57 -11.22
CA GLY A 59 -11.38 10.80 -9.78
C GLY A 59 -12.75 10.39 -9.24
N SER A 60 -13.81 10.54 -10.05
CA SER A 60 -15.16 10.08 -9.72
C SER A 60 -15.20 8.57 -9.54
N GLU A 61 -14.61 7.83 -10.47
CA GLU A 61 -14.57 6.37 -10.40
C GLU A 61 -13.86 5.88 -9.12
N VAL A 62 -12.69 6.45 -8.79
CA VAL A 62 -11.97 6.12 -7.55
C VAL A 62 -12.85 6.41 -6.32
N ALA A 63 -13.48 7.58 -6.27
CA ALA A 63 -14.28 7.99 -5.13
C ALA A 63 -15.54 7.12 -4.94
N PHE A 64 -16.20 6.72 -6.03
CA PHE A 64 -17.35 5.81 -5.96
C PHE A 64 -16.94 4.42 -5.49
N LYS A 65 -15.84 3.86 -6.01
CA LYS A 65 -15.32 2.57 -5.57
C LYS A 65 -14.99 2.54 -4.07
N LEU A 66 -14.36 3.59 -3.56
CA LEU A 66 -14.11 3.71 -2.13
C LEU A 66 -15.40 3.86 -1.32
N THR A 67 -16.42 4.54 -1.85
CA THR A 67 -17.72 4.66 -1.19
C THR A 67 -18.42 3.30 -1.08
N ASP A 68 -18.43 2.50 -2.14
CA ASP A 68 -18.97 1.14 -2.11
C ASP A 68 -18.16 0.25 -1.16
N LYS A 69 -16.83 0.35 -1.19
CA LYS A 69 -15.96 -0.41 -0.29
C LYS A 69 -16.22 -0.11 1.20
N ILE A 70 -16.40 1.16 1.55
CA ILE A 70 -16.76 1.57 2.92
C ILE A 70 -18.15 1.04 3.29
N LYS A 71 -19.10 1.08 2.35
CA LYS A 71 -20.49 0.65 2.56
C LYS A 71 -20.59 -0.86 2.77
N ASP A 72 -19.82 -1.63 2.02
CA ASP A 72 -19.86 -3.09 2.01
C ASP A 72 -18.83 -3.70 2.98
N SER A 73 -18.08 -2.87 3.72
CA SER A 73 -17.13 -3.30 4.76
C SER A 73 -17.86 -3.70 6.05
N ASP A 74 -17.42 -4.80 6.67
CA ASP A 74 -17.85 -5.20 8.02
C ASP A 74 -17.52 -4.14 9.08
N ASP A 75 -16.44 -3.38 8.84
CA ASP A 75 -16.07 -2.19 9.63
C ASP A 75 -15.85 -0.98 8.71
N PRO A 76 -16.90 -0.15 8.49
CA PRO A 76 -16.81 1.07 7.69
C PRO A 76 -15.84 2.10 8.25
N THR A 77 -15.64 2.11 9.58
CA THR A 77 -14.78 3.06 10.27
C THR A 77 -13.31 2.69 10.04
N ALA A 78 -12.93 1.42 10.23
CA ALA A 78 -11.58 0.96 9.92
C ALA A 78 -11.25 1.11 8.43
N CYS A 79 -12.21 0.86 7.54
CA CYS A 79 -12.05 1.08 6.11
C CYS A 79 -11.76 2.56 5.80
N LEU A 80 -12.52 3.49 6.39
CA LEU A 80 -12.29 4.91 6.19
C LEU A 80 -10.97 5.38 6.81
N LEU A 81 -10.58 4.89 7.98
CA LEU A 81 -9.29 5.20 8.59
C LEU A 81 -8.11 4.74 7.72
N THR A 82 -8.24 3.60 7.05
CA THR A 82 -7.25 3.12 6.08
C THR A 82 -7.13 4.07 4.89
N ILE A 83 -8.25 4.61 4.40
CA ILE A 83 -8.24 5.62 3.33
C ILE A 83 -7.58 6.92 3.81
N CYS A 84 -7.86 7.36 5.04
CA CYS A 84 -7.19 8.54 5.62
C CYS A 84 -5.68 8.33 5.73
N GLU A 85 -5.23 7.17 6.22
CA GLU A 85 -3.80 6.82 6.29
C GLU A 85 -3.11 6.94 4.93
N ILE A 86 -3.77 6.47 3.86
CA ILE A 86 -3.24 6.58 2.49
C ILE A 86 -3.13 8.05 2.06
N PHE A 87 -4.14 8.87 2.33
CA PHE A 87 -4.13 10.28 1.95
C PHE A 87 -3.11 11.10 2.74
N GLU A 88 -2.83 10.71 3.98
CA GLU A 88 -1.86 11.34 4.88
C GLU A 88 -0.42 10.88 4.62
N SER A 89 -0.21 9.84 3.80
CA SER A 89 1.10 9.26 3.50
C SER A 89 2.11 10.32 3.02
N ASP A 90 3.37 10.18 3.43
CA ASP A 90 4.45 11.06 3.02
C ASP A 90 4.71 11.00 1.51
N ASP A 91 4.50 9.85 0.88
CA ASP A 91 4.59 9.67 -0.56
C ASP A 91 3.51 10.43 -1.34
N VAL A 92 2.39 10.78 -0.69
CA VAL A 92 1.34 11.61 -1.31
C VAL A 92 1.73 13.08 -1.15
N GLU A 93 2.47 13.61 -2.12
CA GLU A 93 2.86 15.03 -2.19
C GLU A 93 1.66 15.94 -2.57
N ASN A 94 0.58 15.88 -1.78
CA ASN A 94 -0.62 16.68 -1.98
C ASN A 94 -1.23 17.13 -0.65
N ASP A 95 -0.97 18.38 -0.28
CA ASP A 95 -1.49 18.98 0.97
C ASP A 95 -3.02 18.95 1.05
N THR A 96 -3.71 18.98 -0.10
CA THR A 96 -5.18 18.96 -0.12
C THR A 96 -5.71 17.59 0.30
N LEU A 97 -5.11 16.51 -0.20
CA LEU A 97 -5.44 15.15 0.24
C LEU A 97 -5.08 14.92 1.70
N LYS A 98 -3.88 15.34 2.14
CA LYS A 98 -3.46 15.22 3.55
C LYS A 98 -4.45 15.92 4.49
N LYS A 99 -4.84 17.17 4.16
CA LYS A 99 -5.87 17.92 4.90
C LYS A 99 -7.22 17.21 4.91
N HIS A 100 -7.62 16.59 3.81
CA HIS A 100 -8.86 15.82 3.75
C HIS A 100 -8.81 14.54 4.59
N GLY A 101 -7.71 13.78 4.55
CA GLY A 101 -7.50 12.62 5.42
C GLY A 101 -7.62 12.99 6.89
N ALA A 102 -6.86 14.01 7.32
CA ALA A 102 -6.87 14.49 8.71
C ALA A 102 -8.26 14.95 9.14
N SER A 103 -8.96 15.73 8.30
CA SER A 103 -10.32 16.21 8.60
C SER A 103 -11.35 15.08 8.70
N MET A 104 -11.24 14.05 7.86
CA MET A 104 -12.10 12.87 7.95
C MET A 104 -11.81 12.06 9.22
N ARG A 105 -10.53 11.85 9.55
CA ARG A 105 -10.10 11.17 10.79
C ARG A 105 -10.63 11.88 12.03
N GLU A 106 -10.49 13.20 12.10
CA GLU A 106 -11.01 14.02 13.19
C GLU A 106 -12.54 13.95 13.28
N SER A 107 -13.25 13.95 12.15
CA SER A 107 -14.72 13.86 12.11
C SER A 107 -15.27 12.53 12.64
N ILE A 108 -14.52 11.44 12.48
CA ILE A 108 -14.85 10.12 13.04
C ILE A 108 -14.54 10.10 14.54
N SER A 109 -13.39 10.64 14.93
CA SER A 109 -12.93 10.67 16.32
C SER A 109 -13.87 11.51 17.19
N ASN A 110 -14.33 12.66 16.69
CA ASN A 110 -15.29 13.53 17.36
C ASN A 110 -16.73 12.97 17.34
N GLY A 111 -17.00 11.95 16.52
CA GLY A 111 -18.28 11.20 16.51
C GLY A 111 -18.31 10.01 17.46
N THR A 112 -17.17 9.67 18.07
CA THR A 112 -17.04 8.53 18.99
C THR A 112 -16.95 9.04 20.42
N THR A 113 -18.08 9.44 21.00
CA THR A 113 -18.20 9.52 22.46
C THR A 113 -18.16 8.11 23.02
N ALA A 114 -17.12 7.84 23.80
CA ALA A 114 -16.83 6.58 24.45
C ALA A 114 -18.04 6.03 25.22
N THR A 115 -18.30 4.73 25.07
CA THR A 115 -18.95 3.93 26.11
C THR A 115 -17.93 2.90 26.61
N PRO A 116 -17.57 2.85 27.91
CA PRO A 116 -16.66 1.85 28.42
C PRO A 116 -17.43 0.53 28.59
N GLN A 117 -17.17 -0.46 27.73
CA GLN A 117 -17.67 -1.82 27.96
C GLN A 117 -16.62 -2.67 28.68
N VAL A 118 -16.84 -2.78 29.99
CA VAL A 118 -16.39 -3.89 30.82
C VAL A 118 -17.02 -5.16 30.26
N SER A 119 -16.22 -6.11 29.78
CA SER A 119 -16.66 -7.50 29.65
C SER A 119 -15.49 -8.43 29.95
N SER A 120 -15.66 -9.13 31.06
CA SER A 120 -14.73 -10.04 31.72
C SER A 120 -14.64 -11.39 31.01
N TYR A 121 -13.49 -11.72 30.43
CA TYR A 121 -13.05 -13.11 30.21
C TYR A 121 -11.52 -13.20 30.39
N PRO A 122 -10.99 -14.31 30.92
CA PRO A 122 -9.62 -14.39 31.45
C PRO A 122 -8.56 -14.39 30.33
N PRO A 123 -7.36 -13.87 30.59
CA PRO A 123 -6.34 -13.70 29.56
C PRO A 123 -5.64 -15.04 29.29
N THR A 124 -5.86 -15.61 28.10
CA THR A 124 -4.83 -16.48 27.52
C THR A 124 -3.78 -15.59 26.90
N VAL A 125 -2.60 -15.59 27.52
CA VAL A 125 -1.46 -14.78 27.18
C VAL A 125 -0.89 -15.28 25.85
N ALA A 126 -1.28 -14.64 24.74
CA ALA A 126 -0.47 -14.66 23.51
C ALA A 126 0.42 -13.41 23.54
N PRO A 127 1.74 -13.53 23.31
CA PRO A 127 2.68 -12.43 23.51
C PRO A 127 2.37 -11.31 22.52
N ARG A 128 1.88 -10.18 23.05
CA ARG A 128 1.90 -8.90 22.34
C ARG A 128 3.36 -8.47 22.21
N THR A 129 3.94 -8.67 21.04
CA THR A 129 5.23 -8.06 20.71
C THR A 129 5.05 -6.57 20.46
N ASN A 130 5.89 -5.79 21.13
CA ASN A 130 5.98 -4.34 21.19
C ASN A 130 5.63 -3.56 19.89
N PRO A 131 4.93 -2.42 19.98
CA PRO A 131 4.40 -1.66 18.83
C PRO A 131 5.43 -0.84 18.01
N ASN A 132 6.75 -1.03 18.20
CA ASN A 132 7.76 -0.15 17.56
C ASN A 132 8.87 -0.84 16.74
N LYS A 133 8.69 -2.10 16.34
CA LYS A 133 9.59 -2.74 15.35
C LYS A 133 8.76 -3.45 14.30
N LEU A 134 8.51 -2.78 13.17
CA LEU A 134 7.88 -3.39 12.00
C LEU A 134 8.71 -4.61 11.58
N SER A 135 8.04 -5.73 11.27
CA SER A 135 8.70 -6.93 10.80
C SER A 135 9.43 -6.65 9.49
N ALA A 136 10.48 -7.43 9.16
CA ALA A 136 11.16 -7.36 7.87
C ALA A 136 10.16 -7.38 6.70
N SER A 137 9.13 -8.21 6.83
CA SER A 137 8.07 -8.36 5.83
C SER A 137 7.22 -7.12 5.69
N ASP A 138 6.77 -6.56 6.82
CA ASP A 138 5.99 -5.32 6.77
C ASP A 138 6.82 -4.15 6.23
N ARG A 139 8.13 -4.12 6.48
CA ARG A 139 9.05 -3.13 5.89
C ARG A 139 9.14 -3.30 4.37
N PHE A 140 9.45 -4.52 3.90
CA PHE A 140 9.58 -4.81 2.48
C PHE A 140 8.27 -4.55 1.70
N ARG A 141 7.11 -4.91 2.29
CA ARG A 141 5.80 -4.70 1.69
C ARG A 141 5.51 -3.22 1.43
N ARG A 142 5.93 -2.32 2.32
CA ARG A 142 5.69 -0.87 2.16
C ARG A 142 6.38 -0.27 0.94
N VAL A 143 7.56 -0.76 0.60
CA VAL A 143 8.34 -0.21 -0.52
C VAL A 143 8.20 -1.00 -1.82
N SER A 144 7.49 -2.14 -1.78
CA SER A 144 7.42 -3.10 -2.88
C SER A 144 6.94 -2.48 -4.19
N ASP A 145 5.93 -1.61 -4.17
CA ASP A 145 5.40 -0.99 -5.40
C ASP A 145 6.42 -0.03 -6.06
N ARG A 146 7.04 0.84 -5.25
CA ARG A 146 8.13 1.73 -5.70
C ARG A 146 9.33 0.92 -6.21
N LEU A 147 9.62 -0.21 -5.56
CA LEU A 147 10.68 -1.11 -5.94
C LEU A 147 10.36 -1.80 -7.27
N VAL A 148 9.12 -2.23 -7.52
CA VAL A 148 8.69 -2.76 -8.83
C VAL A 148 8.92 -1.73 -9.93
N GLY A 149 8.48 -0.48 -9.72
CA GLY A 149 8.69 0.60 -10.67
C GLY A 149 10.16 0.82 -11.01
N SER A 150 11.02 0.80 -9.98
CA SER A 150 12.47 1.00 -10.13
C SER A 150 13.19 -0.21 -10.75
N ILE A 151 12.76 -1.43 -10.44
CA ILE A 151 13.31 -2.66 -11.00
C ILE A 151 12.91 -2.84 -12.47
N SER A 152 11.73 -2.36 -12.86
CA SER A 152 11.19 -2.55 -14.22
C SER A 152 12.16 -2.07 -15.31
N SER A 153 12.92 -1.00 -15.08
CA SER A 153 13.90 -0.46 -16.04
C SER A 153 15.24 -1.21 -16.07
N CYS A 154 15.54 -2.05 -15.08
CA CYS A 154 16.82 -2.75 -14.94
C CYS A 154 16.65 -4.22 -14.51
N LEU A 155 15.53 -4.82 -14.90
CA LEU A 155 15.05 -6.13 -14.46
C LEU A 155 16.08 -7.24 -14.64
N THR A 156 16.75 -7.28 -15.80
CA THR A 156 17.79 -8.28 -16.11
C THR A 156 18.95 -8.22 -15.11
N THR A 157 19.45 -7.02 -14.83
CA THR A 157 20.56 -6.80 -13.89
C THR A 157 20.15 -7.18 -12.48
N VAL A 158 18.98 -6.70 -12.03
CA VAL A 158 18.44 -6.99 -10.69
C VAL A 158 18.26 -8.50 -10.51
N SER A 159 17.60 -9.16 -11.47
CA SER A 159 17.36 -10.59 -11.43
C SER A 159 18.66 -11.39 -11.39
N GLY A 160 19.66 -11.00 -12.18
CA GLY A 160 20.99 -11.62 -12.16
C GLY A 160 21.70 -11.49 -10.80
N LYS A 161 21.65 -10.31 -10.17
CA LYS A 161 22.27 -10.07 -8.84
C LYS A 161 21.59 -10.87 -7.74
N LEU A 162 20.25 -10.95 -7.75
CA LEU A 162 19.49 -11.74 -6.79
C LEU A 162 19.75 -13.25 -6.97
N ASN A 163 19.78 -13.73 -8.21
CA ASN A 163 20.04 -15.14 -8.51
C ASN A 163 21.47 -15.57 -8.16
N ALA A 164 22.47 -14.73 -8.45
CA ALA A 164 23.87 -15.00 -8.09
C ALA A 164 24.07 -15.22 -6.59
N ARG A 165 23.26 -14.55 -5.76
CA ARG A 165 23.24 -14.69 -4.30
C ARG A 165 22.25 -15.76 -3.80
N ARG A 166 21.60 -16.50 -4.71
CA ARG A 166 20.58 -17.52 -4.42
C ARG A 166 19.38 -17.00 -3.61
N LEU A 167 19.05 -15.71 -3.78
CA LEU A 167 17.90 -15.07 -3.13
C LEU A 167 16.59 -15.32 -3.88
N ILE A 168 16.68 -15.72 -5.14
CA ILE A 168 15.56 -16.15 -5.97
C ILE A 168 15.89 -17.50 -6.62
N ALA A 169 14.86 -18.24 -7.02
CA ALA A 169 15.04 -19.48 -7.77
C ALA A 169 15.54 -19.20 -9.20
N GLN A 170 16.34 -20.13 -9.73
CA GLN A 170 16.84 -20.07 -11.11
C GLN A 170 15.69 -19.97 -12.13
N GLU A 171 14.60 -20.71 -11.92
CA GLU A 171 13.41 -20.68 -12.78
C GLU A 171 12.80 -19.28 -12.85
N LEU A 172 12.73 -18.59 -11.70
CA LEU A 172 12.22 -17.22 -11.64
C LEU A 172 13.17 -16.26 -12.35
N HIS A 173 14.49 -16.45 -12.22
CA HIS A 173 15.48 -15.68 -12.98
C HIS A 173 15.31 -15.85 -14.49
N ASP A 174 15.24 -17.10 -14.97
CA ASP A 174 15.09 -17.41 -16.39
C ASP A 174 13.80 -16.81 -16.96
N GLU A 175 12.73 -16.75 -16.16
CA GLU A 175 11.49 -16.09 -16.53
C GLU A 175 11.64 -14.55 -16.61
N MET A 176 12.43 -13.92 -15.76
CA MET A 176 12.67 -12.47 -15.87
C MET A 176 13.39 -12.11 -17.17
N ILE A 177 14.28 -12.98 -17.63
CA ILE A 177 15.06 -12.79 -18.86
C ILE A 177 14.27 -13.17 -20.11
N ASN A 178 13.65 -14.35 -20.11
CA ASN A 178 13.07 -14.97 -21.31
C ASN A 178 11.53 -14.93 -21.34
N GLY A 179 10.90 -14.47 -20.27
CA GLY A 179 9.44 -14.40 -20.16
C GLY A 179 8.82 -13.44 -21.18
N ARG A 180 7.63 -13.80 -21.68
CA ARG A 180 6.89 -13.03 -22.70
C ARG A 180 6.12 -11.84 -22.12
N ASP A 181 6.02 -11.74 -20.80
CA ASP A 181 5.38 -10.62 -20.15
C ASP A 181 6.22 -9.34 -20.26
N ILE A 182 5.54 -8.20 -20.15
CA ILE A 182 6.19 -6.88 -20.07
C ILE A 182 7.00 -6.75 -18.78
N ASP A 183 8.06 -5.95 -18.81
CA ASP A 183 9.02 -5.84 -17.70
C ASP A 183 8.37 -5.41 -16.37
N SER A 184 7.32 -4.58 -16.40
CA SER A 184 6.59 -4.19 -15.20
C SER A 184 5.86 -5.35 -14.53
N LYS A 185 5.28 -6.27 -15.30
CA LYS A 185 4.65 -7.48 -14.75
C LYS A 185 5.69 -8.46 -14.22
N LYS A 186 6.80 -8.63 -14.95
CA LYS A 186 7.91 -9.48 -14.52
C LYS A 186 8.52 -8.94 -13.22
N ALA A 187 8.79 -7.64 -13.13
CA ALA A 187 9.25 -6.98 -11.92
C ALA A 187 8.28 -7.15 -10.75
N ALA A 188 6.97 -7.01 -10.98
CA ALA A 188 5.95 -7.28 -9.96
C ALA A 188 6.00 -8.73 -9.46
N LYS A 189 6.15 -9.70 -10.37
CA LYS A 189 6.31 -11.11 -10.02
C LYS A 189 7.56 -11.36 -9.18
N LEU A 190 8.68 -10.76 -9.56
CA LEU A 190 9.95 -10.86 -8.85
C LEU A 190 9.83 -10.35 -7.41
N VAL A 191 9.31 -9.14 -7.23
CA VAL A 191 9.13 -8.53 -5.90
C VAL A 191 8.14 -9.34 -5.07
N HIS A 192 7.06 -9.84 -5.66
CA HIS A 192 6.11 -10.68 -4.97
C HIS A 192 6.72 -12.01 -4.50
N ALA A 193 7.56 -12.65 -5.31
CA ALA A 193 8.29 -13.85 -4.91
C ALA A 193 9.25 -13.58 -3.74
N MET A 194 9.92 -12.41 -3.74
CA MET A 194 10.79 -12.00 -2.64
C MET A 194 9.99 -11.78 -1.36
N GLN A 195 8.83 -11.13 -1.45
CA GLN A 195 7.91 -10.94 -0.33
C GLN A 195 7.45 -12.29 0.25
N ASN A 196 6.96 -13.21 -0.59
CA ASN A 196 6.54 -14.54 -0.16
C ASN A 196 7.68 -15.34 0.49
N THR A 197 8.89 -15.25 -0.06
CA THR A 197 10.07 -15.90 0.50
C THR A 197 10.37 -15.35 1.89
N LEU A 198 10.28 -14.02 2.03
CA LEU A 198 10.56 -13.32 3.27
C LEU A 198 9.51 -13.60 4.36
N ASP A 199 8.22 -13.73 3.99
CA ASP A 199 7.13 -14.17 4.87
C ASP A 199 7.32 -15.61 5.38
N ALA A 200 7.87 -16.48 4.54
CA ALA A 200 8.13 -17.88 4.87
C ALA A 200 9.54 -18.14 5.44
N HIS A 201 10.43 -17.13 5.48
CA HIS A 201 11.83 -17.34 5.82
C HIS A 201 12.02 -17.57 7.32
N ALA A 202 12.87 -18.54 7.68
CA ALA A 202 13.21 -18.80 9.09
C ALA A 202 13.92 -17.62 9.77
N ASN A 203 14.62 -16.78 8.99
CA ASN A 203 15.25 -15.53 9.43
C ASN A 203 14.96 -14.39 8.44
N PRO A 204 13.80 -13.71 8.55
CA PRO A 204 13.38 -12.67 7.61
C PRO A 204 14.31 -11.46 7.56
N GLU A 205 14.91 -11.08 8.69
CA GLU A 205 15.86 -9.94 8.75
C GLU A 205 17.14 -10.21 7.97
N THR A 206 17.70 -11.43 8.09
CA THR A 206 18.90 -11.83 7.33
C THR A 206 18.62 -11.82 5.85
N TYR A 207 17.51 -12.45 5.43
CA TYR A 207 17.11 -12.47 4.03
C TYR A 207 16.86 -11.06 3.49
N LEU A 208 16.18 -10.19 4.24
CA LEU A 208 15.98 -8.79 3.86
C LEU A 208 17.31 -8.04 3.68
N ASN A 209 18.27 -8.22 4.59
CA ASN A 209 19.58 -7.58 4.49
C ASN A 209 20.37 -8.06 3.27
N ASP A 210 20.29 -9.35 2.95
CA ASP A 210 20.94 -9.93 1.76
C ASP A 210 20.29 -9.40 0.48
N VAL A 211 18.97 -9.28 0.45
CA VAL A 211 18.20 -8.64 -0.61
C VAL A 211 18.60 -7.18 -0.78
N CYS A 212 18.61 -6.39 0.30
CA CYS A 212 19.00 -4.99 0.25
C CYS A 212 20.44 -4.85 -0.28
N SER A 213 21.35 -5.70 0.15
CA SER A 213 22.75 -5.72 -0.33
C SER A 213 22.83 -6.07 -1.82
N ALA A 214 22.06 -7.06 -2.29
CA ALA A 214 22.01 -7.45 -3.70
C ALA A 214 21.46 -6.33 -4.59
N LEU A 215 20.46 -5.60 -4.10
CA LEU A 215 19.82 -4.48 -4.81
C LEU A 215 20.72 -3.23 -4.83
N LYS A 216 21.48 -2.97 -3.76
CA LYS A 216 22.51 -1.90 -3.75
C LYS A 216 23.62 -2.16 -4.77
N ASP A 217 24.03 -3.42 -4.94
CA ASP A 217 25.04 -3.84 -5.92
C ASP A 217 24.61 -3.64 -7.39
N VAL A 218 23.35 -3.31 -7.65
CA VAL A 218 22.88 -2.92 -8.98
C VAL A 218 23.42 -1.52 -9.33
N GLY A 219 23.62 -0.65 -8.34
CA GLY A 219 24.17 0.71 -8.52
C GLY A 219 23.17 1.76 -9.02
N GLU A 220 21.89 1.38 -9.18
CA GLU A 220 20.82 2.30 -9.58
C GLU A 220 20.38 3.17 -8.39
N ILE A 221 20.41 4.49 -8.58
CA ILE A 221 20.05 5.47 -7.53
C ILE A 221 18.61 5.25 -7.02
N PRO A 222 17.58 5.05 -7.87
CA PRO A 222 16.21 4.84 -7.40
C PRO A 222 16.09 3.59 -6.52
N ILE A 223 16.74 2.49 -6.90
CA ILE A 223 16.73 1.24 -6.13
C ILE A 223 17.44 1.43 -4.80
N THR A 224 18.62 2.05 -4.83
CA THR A 224 19.45 2.28 -3.63
C THR A 224 18.72 3.13 -2.60
N ASN A 225 18.03 4.19 -3.03
CA ASN A 225 17.25 5.04 -2.13
C ASN A 225 16.14 4.25 -1.45
N ILE A 226 15.39 3.45 -2.22
CA ILE A 226 14.30 2.63 -1.70
C ILE A 226 14.80 1.61 -0.66
N VAL A 227 15.89 0.90 -0.96
CA VAL A 227 16.41 -0.13 -0.05
C VAL A 227 17.10 0.43 1.18
N ASN A 228 17.53 1.70 1.17
CA ASN A 228 18.01 2.39 2.37
C ASN A 228 16.89 2.64 3.37
N GLU A 229 15.64 2.82 2.92
CA GLU A 229 14.47 2.97 3.82
C GLU A 229 14.13 1.67 4.57
N LEU A 230 14.68 0.54 4.13
CA LEU A 230 14.46 -0.78 4.71
C LEU A 230 15.44 -1.13 5.84
N GLN A 231 16.51 -0.35 6.03
CA GLN A 231 17.57 -0.59 7.02
C GLN A 231 17.42 0.34 8.22
#